data_AF-A0A7S2IFX3-F1
#
_entry.id   AF-A0A7S2IFX3-F1
#
_cell.length_a   1.000
_cell.length_b   1.000
_cell.length_c   1.000
_cell.angle_alpha   90.00
_cell.angle_beta   90.00
_cell.angle_gamma   90.00
#
_symmetry.space_group_name_H-M   'P 1'
#
loop_
_entity.id
_entity.type
_entity.pdbx_description
1 polymer ?
#
loop_
_entity_poly.entity_id
_entity_poly.type
_entity_poly.pdbx_seq_one_letter_code
_entity_poly.pdbx_strand_id
1 'polypeptide(L)'
;GGGKGMELRNVWRVDRHNEADRFAKHSKLSNRRLLWHGTNVAVVAAILKSGLRIMPHSGGRVGRGIYLADQHEKSAWYVSASRGKAIMFLVEAALGRQYCISNDDSSLTAAPTGFDSVLA
;
A
#
# COMPACT_ATOMS: atom_id res chain seq x y z
N GLY A 1 -12.17 4.98 -15.84
CA GLY A 1 -11.45 4.05 -14.97
C GLY A 1 -9.97 4.09 -15.32
N GLY A 2 -9.10 4.13 -14.32
CA GLY A 2 -7.63 4.15 -14.45
C GLY A 2 -7.04 5.50 -14.86
N GLY A 3 -6.57 6.28 -13.87
CA GLY A 3 -5.54 7.36 -13.93
C GLY A 3 -5.63 8.53 -14.93
N LYS A 4 -6.32 8.38 -16.07
CA LYS A 4 -6.33 9.36 -17.16
C LYS A 4 -6.98 10.67 -16.69
N GLY A 5 -6.22 11.75 -16.73
CA GLY A 5 -6.68 13.09 -16.35
C GLY A 5 -6.53 13.43 -14.86
N MET A 6 -5.73 12.68 -14.09
CA MET A 6 -5.34 13.11 -12.74
C MET A 6 -4.28 14.20 -12.82
N GLU A 7 -4.55 15.34 -12.19
CA GLU A 7 -3.61 16.45 -12.04
C GLU A 7 -3.08 16.48 -10.60
N LEU A 8 -1.75 16.45 -10.44
CA LEU A 8 -1.14 16.59 -9.13
C LEU A 8 -1.37 18.01 -8.62
N ARG A 9 -2.08 18.14 -7.49
CA ARG A 9 -2.35 19.44 -6.86
C ARG A 9 -1.38 19.77 -5.74
N ASN A 10 -1.16 18.83 -4.84
CA ASN A 10 -0.42 19.03 -3.61
C ASN A 10 0.30 17.75 -3.21
N VAL A 11 1.41 17.90 -2.50
CA VAL A 11 2.16 16.82 -1.88
C VAL A 11 2.41 17.18 -0.43
N TRP A 12 2.13 16.25 0.47
CA TRP A 12 2.39 16.40 1.90
C TRP A 12 3.27 15.25 2.38
N ARG A 13 4.27 15.58 3.19
CA ARG A 13 5.00 14.58 3.97
C ARG A 13 4.14 14.18 5.16
N VAL A 14 3.96 12.87 5.32
CA VAL A 14 3.27 12.29 6.47
C VAL A 14 4.34 11.72 7.39
N ASP A 15 4.38 12.20 8.63
CA ASP A 15 5.21 11.68 9.70
C ASP A 15 4.31 11.37 10.89
N ARG A 16 4.27 10.10 11.30
CA ARG A 16 3.30 9.60 12.28
C ARG A 16 4.05 9.10 13.51
N HIS A 17 3.55 9.49 14.67
CA HIS A 17 4.11 9.11 15.95
C HIS A 17 4.32 7.59 16.05
N ASN A 18 5.53 7.17 16.44
CA ASN A 18 5.99 5.78 16.58
C ASN A 18 5.98 4.92 15.29
N GLU A 19 5.65 5.47 14.11
CA GLU A 19 5.78 4.71 12.87
C GLU A 19 7.24 4.50 12.49
N ALA A 20 8.07 5.54 12.60
CA ALA A 20 9.50 5.46 12.33
C ALA A 20 10.18 4.38 13.19
N ASP A 21 9.92 4.34 14.50
CA ASP A 21 10.52 3.34 15.41
C ASP A 21 10.09 1.92 15.09
N ARG A 22 8.81 1.72 14.75
CA ARG A 22 8.30 0.40 14.34
C ARG A 22 8.92 -0.04 13.01
N PHE A 23 9.05 0.89 12.06
CA PHE A 23 9.61 0.64 10.76
C PHE A 23 11.14 0.38 10.82
N ALA A 24 11.85 1.04 11.75
CA ALA A 24 13.28 0.85 11.98
C ALA A 24 13.67 -0.59 12.37
N LYS A 25 12.73 -1.37 12.93
CA LYS A 25 12.92 -2.82 13.19
C LYS A 25 13.21 -3.62 11.92
N HIS A 26 12.82 -3.09 10.77
CA HIS A 26 13.06 -3.69 9.46
C HIS A 26 14.29 -3.10 8.75
N SER A 27 15.12 -2.29 9.42
CA SER A 27 16.31 -1.61 8.85
C SER A 27 17.25 -2.55 8.09
N LYS A 28 17.35 -3.82 8.50
CA LYS A 28 18.18 -4.83 7.85
C LYS A 28 17.60 -5.41 6.55
N LEU A 29 16.30 -5.22 6.29
CA LEU A 29 15.70 -5.63 5.03
C LEU A 29 16.19 -4.75 3.89
N SER A 30 16.68 -5.39 2.83
CA SER A 30 17.00 -4.75 1.55
C SER A 30 15.73 -4.52 0.73
N ASN A 31 15.88 -3.99 -0.49
CA ASN A 31 14.77 -3.73 -1.43
C ASN A 31 13.67 -2.84 -0.83
N ARG A 32 14.04 -1.58 -0.56
CA ARG A 32 13.11 -0.54 -0.13
C ARG A 32 12.59 0.19 -1.36
N ARG A 33 11.27 0.31 -1.47
CA ARG A 33 10.63 1.00 -2.59
C ARG A 33 9.55 1.93 -2.10
N LEU A 34 9.35 3.00 -2.87
CA LEU A 34 8.29 3.95 -2.66
C LEU A 34 7.14 3.58 -3.62
N LEU A 35 6.00 3.15 -3.07
CA LEU A 35 4.90 2.55 -3.83
C LEU A 35 3.57 3.25 -3.57
N TRP A 36 2.68 3.23 -4.55
CA TRP A 36 1.38 3.88 -4.51
C TRP A 36 0.34 3.04 -3.79
N HIS A 37 -0.48 3.68 -2.95
CA HIS A 37 -1.71 3.13 -2.39
C HIS A 37 -2.88 4.08 -2.67
N GLY A 38 -3.83 3.64 -3.50
CA GLY A 38 -5.06 4.37 -3.73
C GLY A 38 -6.15 3.94 -2.75
N THR A 39 -6.99 4.88 -2.33
CA THR A 39 -8.01 4.60 -1.32
C THR A 39 -9.23 5.50 -1.45
N ASN A 40 -10.29 5.19 -0.72
CA ASN A 40 -11.46 6.05 -0.59
C ASN A 40 -11.13 7.25 0.31
N VAL A 41 -11.46 8.47 -0.13
CA VAL A 41 -11.25 9.69 0.68
C VAL A 41 -11.86 9.58 2.08
N ALA A 42 -12.97 8.84 2.23
CA ALA A 42 -13.62 8.61 3.53
C ALA A 42 -12.73 7.91 4.57
N VAL A 43 -11.71 7.14 4.17
CA VAL A 43 -10.83 6.41 5.11
C VAL A 43 -9.47 7.08 5.33
N VAL A 44 -9.17 8.19 4.63
CA VAL A 44 -7.89 8.90 4.72
C VAL A 44 -7.59 9.34 6.16
N ALA A 45 -8.57 9.88 6.87
CA ALA A 45 -8.38 10.29 8.27
C ALA A 45 -8.03 9.10 9.18
N ALA A 46 -8.61 7.92 8.94
CA ALA A 46 -8.30 6.71 9.70
C ALA A 46 -6.88 6.18 9.41
N ILE A 47 -6.44 6.27 8.15
CA ILE A 47 -5.07 5.93 7.73
C ILE A 47 -4.07 6.91 8.35
N LEU A 48 -4.32 8.22 8.30
CA LEU A 48 -3.45 9.21 8.93
C LEU A 48 -3.37 9.03 10.46
N LYS A 49 -4.47 8.65 11.10
CA LYS A 49 -4.51 8.39 12.55
C LYS A 49 -3.79 7.11 12.95
N SER A 50 -4.04 6.00 12.25
CA SER A 50 -3.67 4.65 12.71
C SER A 50 -2.78 3.86 11.76
N GLY A 51 -2.76 4.24 10.49
CA GLY A 51 -1.89 3.68 9.45
C GLY A 51 -2.62 2.79 8.49
N LEU A 52 -1.87 2.31 7.51
CA LEU A 52 -2.31 1.16 6.72
C LEU A 52 -2.32 -0.07 7.64
N ARG A 53 -3.44 -0.77 7.66
CA ARG A 53 -3.70 -1.90 8.57
C ARG A 53 -4.26 -3.07 7.77
N ILE A 54 -3.82 -4.26 8.14
CA ILE A 54 -4.45 -5.51 7.68
C ILE A 54 -5.70 -5.71 8.55
N MET A 55 -6.88 -5.60 7.93
CA MET A 55 -8.15 -5.77 8.63
C MET A 55 -8.56 -7.25 8.65
N PRO A 56 -9.25 -7.76 9.69
CA PRO A 56 -9.59 -9.19 9.80
C PRO A 56 -10.35 -9.76 8.58
N HIS A 57 -11.24 -8.95 8.00
CA HIS A 57 -12.06 -9.28 6.83
C HIS A 57 -11.53 -8.66 5.52
N SER A 58 -10.31 -8.11 5.52
CA SER A 58 -9.65 -7.70 4.27
C SER A 58 -9.31 -8.93 3.44
N GLY A 59 -9.10 -8.74 2.14
CA GLY A 59 -8.76 -9.80 1.21
C GLY A 59 -8.68 -9.27 -0.22
N GLY A 60 -8.14 -10.08 -1.11
CA GLY A 60 -8.00 -9.75 -2.53
C GLY A 60 -7.36 -10.88 -3.30
N ARG A 61 -6.87 -10.56 -4.49
CA ARG A 61 -6.23 -11.53 -5.41
C ARG A 61 -4.97 -12.20 -4.84
N VAL A 62 -4.36 -11.57 -3.84
CA VAL A 62 -3.11 -12.02 -3.18
C VAL A 62 -3.35 -12.17 -1.66
N GLY A 63 -4.58 -12.48 -1.28
CA GLY A 63 -4.97 -12.72 0.11
C GLY A 63 -5.02 -11.47 0.98
N ARG A 64 -4.65 -11.61 2.25
CA ARG A 64 -4.83 -10.59 3.30
C ARG A 64 -3.52 -9.86 3.55
N GLY A 65 -3.45 -8.61 3.12
CA GLY A 65 -2.24 -7.79 3.22
C GLY A 65 -2.50 -6.32 2.91
N ILE A 66 -1.42 -5.54 2.91
CA ILE A 66 -1.42 -4.17 2.42
C ILE A 66 -1.03 -4.20 0.95
N TYR A 67 -1.91 -3.70 0.09
CA TYR A 67 -1.72 -3.69 -1.37
C TYR A 67 -1.11 -2.36 -1.82
N LEU A 68 0.00 -2.46 -2.55
CA LEU A 68 0.74 -1.33 -3.10
C LEU A 68 1.03 -1.61 -4.58
N ALA A 69 1.23 -0.55 -5.37
CA ALA A 69 1.62 -0.67 -6.78
C ALA A 69 2.78 0.27 -7.12
N ASP A 70 3.61 -0.15 -8.07
CA ASP A 70 4.66 0.67 -8.67
C ASP A 70 4.10 1.76 -9.62
N GLN A 71 2.95 1.47 -10.22
CA GLN A 71 2.25 2.36 -11.14
C GLN A 71 1.06 3.05 -10.44
N HIS A 72 0.97 4.36 -10.62
CA HIS A 72 -0.12 5.14 -10.04
C HIS A 72 -1.48 4.75 -10.64
N GLU A 73 -1.52 4.39 -11.92
CA GLU A 73 -2.75 4.03 -12.63
C GLU A 73 -3.42 2.81 -12.01
N LYS A 74 -2.62 1.81 -11.61
CA LYS A 74 -3.11 0.61 -10.91
C LYS A 74 -3.76 0.99 -9.58
N SER A 75 -3.06 1.79 -8.77
CA SER A 75 -3.59 2.24 -7.49
C SER A 75 -4.79 3.19 -7.63
N ALA A 76 -4.86 3.98 -8.71
CA ALA A 76 -5.97 4.90 -9.00
C ALA A 76 -7.32 4.18 -9.19
N TRP A 77 -7.33 2.90 -9.57
CA TRP A 77 -8.58 2.11 -9.64
C TRP A 77 -9.27 1.95 -8.28
N TYR A 78 -8.50 2.04 -7.19
CA TYR A 78 -9.01 1.90 -5.82
C TYR A 78 -9.33 3.25 -5.17
N VAL A 79 -9.18 4.35 -5.91
CA VAL A 79 -9.51 5.67 -5.42
C VAL A 79 -11.00 5.93 -5.56
N SER A 80 -11.64 6.34 -4.46
CA SER A 80 -12.96 6.96 -4.50
C SER A 80 -12.82 8.43 -4.15
N ALA A 81 -12.87 9.28 -5.17
CA ALA A 81 -12.77 10.73 -5.02
C ALA A 81 -14.05 11.32 -4.39
N SER A 82 -13.91 12.45 -3.72
CA SER A 82 -15.04 13.23 -3.21
C SER A 82 -14.91 14.67 -3.69
N ARG A 83 -15.99 15.23 -4.25
CA ARG A 83 -16.05 16.60 -4.80
C ARG A 83 -14.88 16.90 -5.77
N GLY A 84 -14.57 15.93 -6.64
CA GLY A 84 -13.49 16.05 -7.62
C GLY A 84 -12.07 15.98 -7.04
N LYS A 85 -11.90 15.68 -5.75
CA LYS A 85 -10.59 15.53 -5.10
C LYS A 85 -10.33 14.07 -4.76
N ALA A 86 -9.17 13.59 -5.19
CA ALA A 86 -8.63 12.27 -4.91
C ALA A 86 -7.45 12.39 -3.94
N ILE A 87 -7.22 11.36 -3.13
CA ILE A 87 -6.04 11.23 -2.29
C ILE A 87 -5.43 9.87 -2.54
N MET A 88 -4.12 9.84 -2.74
CA MET A 88 -3.31 8.64 -2.83
C MET A 88 -2.15 8.78 -1.86
N PHE A 89 -1.70 7.65 -1.33
CA PHE A 89 -0.52 7.59 -0.48
C PHE A 89 0.67 7.08 -1.28
N LEU A 90 1.83 7.62 -0.95
CA LEU A 90 3.12 7.10 -1.35
C LEU A 90 3.77 6.49 -0.10
N VAL A 91 4.07 5.20 -0.14
CA VAL A 91 4.42 4.39 1.03
C VAL A 91 5.82 3.82 0.82
N GLU A 92 6.74 4.08 1.75
CA GLU A 92 8.01 3.34 1.78
C GLU A 92 7.73 1.92 2.29
N ALA A 93 7.99 0.92 1.45
CA ALA A 93 7.84 -0.49 1.77
C ALA A 93 9.21 -1.16 1.83
N ALA A 94 9.50 -1.82 2.95
CA ALA A 94 10.65 -2.71 3.09
C ALA A 94 10.25 -4.10 2.56
N LEU A 95 10.52 -4.37 1.28
CA LEU A 95 10.02 -5.55 0.59
C LEU A 95 10.86 -6.81 0.82
N GLY A 96 12.14 -6.64 1.17
CA GLY A 96 13.07 -7.75 1.37
C GLY A 96 13.10 -8.70 0.16
N ARG A 97 13.15 -10.01 0.45
CA ARG A 97 13.05 -11.05 -0.57
C ARG A 97 11.60 -11.26 -0.98
N GLN A 98 11.31 -11.05 -2.26
CA GLN A 98 9.95 -11.12 -2.79
C GLN A 98 9.64 -12.53 -3.33
N TYR A 99 8.47 -13.05 -2.99
CA TYR A 99 7.90 -14.26 -3.57
C TYR A 99 7.03 -13.88 -4.77
N CYS A 100 7.48 -14.24 -5.98
CA CYS A 100 6.76 -13.90 -7.21
C CYS A 100 5.66 -14.94 -7.50
N ILE A 101 4.44 -14.47 -7.76
CA ILE A 101 3.33 -15.29 -8.23
C ILE A 101 2.84 -14.77 -9.58
N SER A 102 2.33 -15.67 -10.42
CA SER A 102 1.69 -15.33 -11.71
C SER A 102 0.20 -15.62 -11.72
N ASN A 103 -0.28 -16.37 -10.73
CA ASN A 103 -1.68 -16.74 -10.55
C ASN A 103 -2.18 -16.18 -9.21
N ASP A 104 -3.46 -15.83 -9.18
CA ASP A 104 -4.09 -15.34 -7.96
C ASP A 104 -4.07 -16.42 -6.87
N ASP A 105 -3.75 -16.00 -5.65
CA ASP A 105 -3.84 -16.81 -4.44
C ASP A 105 -4.47 -15.98 -3.33
N SER A 106 -5.79 -16.07 -3.22
CA SER A 106 -6.58 -15.35 -2.22
C SER A 106 -6.45 -15.95 -0.81
N SER A 107 -5.80 -17.11 -0.66
CA SER A 107 -5.63 -17.78 0.63
C SER A 107 -4.45 -17.24 1.45
N LEU A 108 -3.56 -16.47 0.81
CA LEU A 108 -2.36 -15.94 1.45
C LEU A 108 -2.68 -15.06 2.68
N THR A 109 -1.92 -15.27 3.75
CA THR A 109 -2.01 -14.49 4.99
C THR A 109 -0.66 -13.95 5.45
N ALA A 110 0.42 -14.45 4.86
CA ALA A 110 1.79 -14.03 5.02
C ALA A 110 2.58 -14.44 3.76
N ALA A 111 3.77 -13.88 3.56
CA ALA A 111 4.69 -14.41 2.56
C ALA A 111 5.14 -15.83 2.96
N PRO A 112 5.42 -16.73 2.00
CA PRO A 112 5.97 -18.05 2.30
C PRO A 112 7.29 -17.98 3.07
N THR A 113 7.62 -19.05 3.81
CA THR A 113 8.86 -19.14 4.58
C THR A 113 10.09 -18.78 3.75
N GLY A 114 10.91 -17.87 4.26
CA GLY A 114 12.11 -17.37 3.59
C GLY A 114 11.88 -16.16 2.67
N PHE A 115 10.65 -15.66 2.56
CA PHE A 115 10.30 -14.44 1.85
C PHE A 115 9.67 -13.41 2.80
N ASP A 116 9.81 -12.14 2.47
CA ASP A 116 9.34 -11.01 3.27
C ASP A 116 8.08 -10.35 2.67
N SER A 117 7.87 -10.50 1.36
CA SER A 117 6.71 -9.95 0.65
C SER A 117 6.31 -10.82 -0.54
N VAL A 118 5.12 -10.56 -1.10
CA VAL A 118 4.61 -11.22 -2.31
C VAL A 118 4.53 -10.20 -3.44
N LEU A 119 5.00 -10.58 -4.63
CA LEU A 119 4.91 -9.80 -5.86
C LEU A 119 4.00 -10.56 -6.83
N ALA A 120 2.92 -9.93 -7.25
CA ALA A 120 1.93 -10.48 -8.18
C ALA A 120 1.88 -9.65 -9.47
#